data_AF-A0A1M3HCR4-F1
#
_entry.id   AF-A0A1M3HCR4-F1
#
_cell.length_a   1.000
_cell.length_b   1.000
_cell.length_c   1.000
_cell.angle_alpha   90.00
_cell.angle_beta   90.00
_cell.angle_gamma   90.00
#
_symmetry.space_group_name_H-M   'P 1'
#
loop_
_entity.id
_entity.type
_entity.pdbx_description
1 polymer ?
#
loop_
_entity_poly.entity_id
_entity_poly.type
_entity_poly.pdbx_seq_one_letter_code
_entity_poly.pdbx_strand_id
1 'polypeptide(L)'
;MATLEQNTLDVTLLEPRQKHPTIFARFDDLAEGESLTILNDHDPKPLYYQLLGERGDIFTWEYLEQGPQWWQVRITLRKSDEAGETLGEIAAKDLRKAQVFKKYGLDFCCGGKKTVQEACAEKGLDVTRVEQELALAGKERDTRPIPYNDWSLGFLADYIVNTHHSYVRKNLPDIRTYALKVMRVHGSRHPELASVYELVEQVYAELNAHMGVEEKALFPYIKALALIGQGGRMEEKLPFTAGTPIRRMELDHETVGNALASIRTLTNDYALPEDACASYSLLYRMLDEFEEDLHLHVHLENNILFPKTLELEEQLGL
;
A
#
# COMPACT_ATOMS: atom_id res chain seq x y z
N MET A 1 18.59 -26.94 -26.69
CA MET A 1 17.18 -26.53 -26.53
C MET A 1 16.66 -27.28 -25.32
N ALA A 2 16.58 -26.62 -24.17
CA ALA A 2 16.06 -27.24 -22.96
C ALA A 2 14.54 -27.35 -23.10
N THR A 3 14.04 -28.57 -23.19
CA THR A 3 12.62 -28.89 -23.00
C THR A 3 12.28 -28.52 -21.56
N LEU A 4 11.57 -27.40 -21.36
CA LEU A 4 10.92 -27.10 -20.09
C LEU A 4 9.93 -28.24 -19.82
N GLU A 5 10.21 -29.06 -18.80
CA GLU A 5 9.22 -29.96 -18.24
C GLU A 5 7.99 -29.12 -17.89
N GLN A 6 6.81 -29.52 -18.37
CA GLN A 6 5.57 -28.79 -18.12
C GLN A 6 5.26 -28.82 -16.62
N ASN A 7 5.67 -27.79 -15.88
CA ASN A 7 5.29 -27.57 -14.48
C ASN A 7 3.80 -27.20 -14.41
N THR A 8 2.95 -28.23 -14.56
CA THR A 8 1.48 -28.12 -14.57
C THR A 8 0.92 -28.78 -13.33
N LEU A 9 0.07 -28.06 -12.60
CA LEU A 9 -0.69 -28.56 -11.46
C LEU A 9 -2.17 -28.65 -11.85
N ASP A 10 -2.71 -29.87 -11.82
CA ASP A 10 -4.15 -30.08 -11.89
C ASP A 10 -4.77 -29.84 -10.51
N VAL A 11 -5.37 -28.67 -10.35
CA VAL A 11 -5.97 -28.21 -9.09
C VAL A 11 -7.28 -28.96 -8.81
N THR A 12 -7.90 -29.57 -9.82
CA THR A 12 -9.16 -30.31 -9.64
C THR A 12 -8.98 -31.62 -8.87
N LEU A 13 -7.75 -32.14 -8.84
CA LEU A 13 -7.39 -33.34 -8.08
C LEU A 13 -7.07 -33.06 -6.61
N LEU A 14 -7.01 -31.78 -6.21
CA LEU A 14 -6.68 -31.38 -4.84
C LEU A 14 -7.94 -31.16 -3.99
N GLU A 15 -7.86 -31.58 -2.73
CA GLU A 15 -8.85 -31.26 -1.71
C GLU A 15 -9.03 -29.73 -1.57
N PRO A 16 -10.27 -29.21 -1.43
CA PRO A 16 -10.53 -27.76 -1.43
C PRO A 16 -9.63 -26.95 -0.47
N ARG A 17 -9.40 -27.48 0.75
CA ARG A 17 -8.54 -26.86 1.76
C ARG A 17 -7.05 -26.86 1.44
N GLN A 18 -6.61 -27.67 0.47
CA GLN A 18 -5.20 -27.80 0.07
C GLN A 18 -4.88 -27.07 -1.24
N LYS A 19 -5.89 -26.65 -2.02
CA LYS A 19 -5.70 -25.97 -3.31
C LYS A 19 -4.75 -24.77 -3.21
N HIS A 20 -5.10 -23.74 -2.45
CA HIS A 20 -4.28 -22.52 -2.36
C HIS A 20 -2.92 -22.75 -1.70
N PRO A 21 -2.81 -23.45 -0.55
CA PRO A 21 -1.50 -23.72 0.06
C PRO A 21 -0.53 -24.45 -0.87
N THR A 22 -1.02 -25.41 -1.67
CA THR A 22 -0.18 -26.14 -2.63
C THR A 22 0.25 -25.25 -3.81
N ILE A 23 -0.65 -24.39 -4.31
CA ILE A 23 -0.30 -23.45 -5.39
C ILE A 23 0.76 -22.47 -4.89
N PHE A 24 0.60 -21.93 -3.69
CA PHE A 24 1.54 -20.95 -3.13
C PHE A 24 2.91 -21.57 -2.87
N ALA A 25 2.95 -22.75 -2.25
CA ALA A 25 4.22 -23.46 -2.04
C ALA A 25 4.96 -23.71 -3.37
N ARG A 26 4.24 -24.13 -4.42
CA ARG A 26 4.85 -24.32 -5.75
C ARG A 26 5.26 -23.03 -6.45
N PHE A 27 4.54 -21.95 -6.21
CA PHE A 27 4.90 -20.63 -6.72
C PHE A 27 6.16 -20.11 -6.02
N ASP A 28 6.25 -20.28 -4.70
CA ASP A 28 7.39 -19.87 -3.88
C ASP A 28 8.68 -20.65 -4.23
N ASP A 29 8.55 -21.86 -4.78
CA ASP A 29 9.66 -22.68 -5.27
C ASP A 29 10.16 -22.28 -6.69
N LEU A 30 9.48 -21.36 -7.38
CA LEU A 30 9.89 -20.93 -8.73
C LEU A 30 11.17 -20.09 -8.68
N ALA A 31 12.09 -20.35 -9.62
CA ALA A 31 13.16 -19.40 -9.91
C ALA A 31 12.66 -18.26 -10.82
N GLU A 32 13.39 -17.15 -10.85
CA GLU A 32 13.07 -15.99 -11.71
C GLU A 32 12.92 -16.39 -13.18
N GLY A 33 11.79 -15.99 -13.80
CA GLY A 33 11.42 -16.34 -15.16
C GLY A 33 10.79 -17.73 -15.33
N GLU A 34 10.73 -18.55 -14.28
CA GLU A 34 10.04 -19.85 -14.32
C GLU A 34 8.52 -19.69 -14.18
N SER A 35 7.79 -20.72 -14.60
CA SER A 35 6.32 -20.67 -14.65
C SER A 35 5.69 -21.91 -14.03
N LEU A 36 4.56 -21.69 -13.35
CA LEU A 36 3.61 -22.71 -12.90
C LEU A 36 2.33 -22.57 -13.72
N THR A 37 1.87 -23.65 -14.34
CA THR A 37 0.56 -23.68 -15.00
C THR A 37 -0.45 -24.39 -14.11
N ILE A 38 -1.60 -23.77 -13.84
CA ILE A 38 -2.70 -24.39 -13.09
C ILE A 38 -3.85 -24.74 -14.02
N LEU A 39 -4.46 -25.90 -13.82
CA LEU A 39 -5.72 -26.32 -14.44
C LEU A 39 -6.81 -26.38 -13.38
N ASN A 40 -7.94 -25.71 -13.62
CA ASN A 40 -9.05 -25.63 -12.68
C ASN A 40 -10.42 -25.77 -13.40
N ASP A 41 -11.45 -26.13 -12.64
CA ASP A 41 -12.84 -26.32 -13.11
C ASP A 41 -13.68 -25.03 -13.06
N HIS A 42 -13.11 -23.93 -12.59
CA HIS A 42 -13.72 -22.61 -12.53
C HIS A 42 -12.66 -21.51 -12.68
N ASP A 43 -13.11 -20.28 -12.94
CA ASP A 43 -12.22 -19.11 -13.07
C ASP A 43 -11.41 -18.89 -11.77
N PRO A 44 -10.07 -19.01 -11.81
CA PRO A 44 -9.20 -18.81 -10.66
C PRO A 44 -8.96 -17.31 -10.33
N LYS A 45 -9.73 -16.36 -10.86
CA LYS A 45 -9.60 -14.94 -10.54
C LYS A 45 -9.51 -14.60 -9.03
N PRO A 46 -10.23 -15.24 -8.09
CA PRO A 46 -10.04 -14.99 -6.66
C PRO A 46 -8.63 -15.36 -6.16
N LEU A 47 -8.04 -16.42 -6.71
CA LEU A 47 -6.68 -16.86 -6.39
C LEU A 47 -5.64 -15.84 -6.86
N TYR A 48 -5.85 -15.20 -8.02
CA TYR A 48 -4.99 -14.11 -8.50
C TYR A 48 -4.88 -12.99 -7.45
N TYR A 49 -6.02 -12.49 -6.96
CA TYR A 49 -6.01 -11.41 -5.97
C TYR A 49 -5.39 -11.84 -4.64
N GLN A 50 -5.58 -13.10 -4.23
CA GLN A 50 -4.94 -13.61 -3.03
C GLN A 50 -3.42 -13.71 -3.19
N LEU A 51 -2.93 -14.25 -4.32
CA LEU A 51 -1.50 -14.35 -4.60
C LEU A 51 -0.86 -12.96 -4.70
N LEU A 52 -1.54 -12.01 -5.35
CA LEU A 52 -1.11 -10.61 -5.44
C LEU A 52 -1.03 -9.96 -4.05
N GLY A 53 -2.03 -10.16 -3.19
CA GLY A 53 -2.03 -9.61 -1.83
C GLY A 53 -0.93 -10.21 -0.94
N GLU A 54 -0.63 -11.49 -1.09
CA GLU A 54 0.35 -12.17 -0.22
C GLU A 54 1.80 -12.08 -0.73
N ARG A 55 2.03 -11.98 -2.04
CA ARG A 55 3.37 -12.01 -2.66
C ARG A 55 3.74 -10.73 -3.40
N GLY A 56 2.80 -9.80 -3.56
CA GLY A 56 2.99 -8.61 -4.38
C GLY A 56 2.95 -8.92 -5.88
N ASP A 57 3.19 -7.90 -6.71
CA ASP A 57 3.15 -8.01 -8.18
C ASP A 57 4.47 -8.53 -8.75
N ILE A 58 4.95 -9.64 -8.20
CA ILE A 58 6.22 -10.28 -8.62
C ILE A 58 6.00 -11.32 -9.72
N PHE A 59 4.79 -11.45 -10.26
CA PHE A 59 4.44 -12.47 -11.23
C PHE A 59 3.56 -11.93 -12.36
N THR A 60 3.47 -12.66 -13.46
CA THR A 60 2.48 -12.41 -14.52
C THR A 60 1.38 -13.47 -14.48
N TRP A 61 0.18 -13.10 -14.93
CA TRP A 61 -0.99 -13.98 -14.95
C TRP A 61 -1.55 -14.06 -16.37
N GLU A 62 -1.30 -15.19 -17.05
CA GLU A 62 -1.70 -15.42 -18.44
C GLU A 62 -2.77 -16.51 -18.50
N TYR A 63 -3.96 -16.18 -19.01
CA TYR A 63 -4.96 -17.21 -19.33
C TYR A 63 -4.57 -17.93 -20.63
N LEU A 64 -4.29 -19.22 -20.52
CA LEU A 64 -4.08 -20.11 -21.66
C LEU A 64 -5.41 -20.66 -22.18
N GLU A 65 -6.38 -20.88 -21.29
CA GLU A 65 -7.75 -21.31 -21.62
C GLU A 65 -8.76 -20.65 -20.68
N GLN A 66 -9.89 -20.18 -21.22
CA GLN A 66 -10.95 -19.45 -20.50
C GLN A 66 -12.33 -20.09 -20.69
N GLY A 67 -12.57 -21.21 -20.02
CA GLY A 67 -13.89 -21.79 -19.83
C GLY A 67 -14.65 -22.18 -21.10
N PRO A 68 -15.92 -22.62 -20.97
CA PRO A 68 -16.67 -22.72 -19.72
C PRO A 68 -16.35 -23.99 -18.90
N GLN A 69 -15.64 -24.97 -19.47
CA GLN A 69 -15.39 -26.26 -18.82
C GLN A 69 -14.03 -26.32 -18.11
N TRP A 70 -13.01 -25.69 -18.68
CA TRP A 70 -11.64 -25.70 -18.14
C TRP A 70 -11.05 -24.30 -18.14
N TRP A 71 -10.28 -24.02 -17.10
CA TRP A 71 -9.54 -22.78 -16.96
C TRP A 71 -8.08 -23.14 -16.77
N GLN A 72 -7.23 -22.68 -17.68
CA GLN A 72 -5.80 -22.89 -17.60
C GLN A 72 -5.09 -21.55 -17.50
N VAL A 73 -4.32 -21.37 -16.44
CA VAL A 73 -3.57 -20.13 -16.18
C VAL A 73 -2.11 -20.46 -16.02
N ARG A 74 -1.25 -19.69 -16.69
CA ARG A 74 0.19 -19.66 -16.44
C ARG A 74 0.52 -18.50 -15.52
N ILE A 75 1.21 -18.83 -14.44
CA ILE A 75 1.75 -17.90 -13.45
C ILE A 75 3.27 -17.91 -13.63
N THR A 76 3.88 -16.78 -13.98
CA THR A 76 5.33 -16.70 -14.21
C THR A 76 5.95 -15.76 -13.20
N LEU A 77 6.96 -16.22 -12.44
CA LEU A 77 7.73 -15.34 -11.57
C LEU A 77 8.57 -14.40 -12.45
N ARG A 78 8.47 -13.09 -12.23
CA ARG A 78 9.19 -12.09 -13.02
C ARG A 78 10.69 -12.18 -12.73
N LYS A 79 11.52 -11.81 -13.71
CA LYS A 79 12.93 -11.57 -13.46
C LYS A 79 13.10 -10.25 -12.73
N SER A 80 14.01 -10.22 -11.76
CA SER A 80 14.40 -9.01 -11.02
C SER A 80 14.79 -7.86 -11.95
N ASP A 81 15.43 -8.16 -13.07
CA ASP A 81 15.86 -7.18 -14.08
C ASP A 81 14.73 -6.69 -15.02
N GLU A 82 13.60 -7.40 -15.08
CA GLU A 82 12.43 -7.05 -15.92
C GLU A 82 11.31 -6.39 -15.10
N ALA A 83 11.39 -6.41 -13.77
CA ALA A 83 10.51 -5.64 -12.90
C ALA A 83 10.92 -4.15 -12.99
N GLY A 84 10.12 -3.35 -13.71
CA GLY A 84 10.29 -1.90 -13.71
C GLY A 84 10.17 -1.33 -12.29
N GLU A 85 10.75 -0.16 -12.04
CA GLU A 85 10.60 0.49 -10.73
C GLU A 85 9.12 0.67 -10.38
N THR A 86 8.78 0.30 -9.15
CA THR A 86 7.43 0.45 -8.61
C THR A 86 7.13 1.90 -8.25
N LEU A 87 5.84 2.26 -8.13
CA LEU A 87 5.41 3.59 -7.70
C LEU A 87 6.05 3.98 -6.36
N GLY A 88 6.11 3.02 -5.41
CA GLY A 88 6.72 3.18 -4.12
C GLY A 88 8.22 3.47 -4.21
N GLU A 89 8.97 2.68 -4.99
CA GLU A 89 10.41 2.91 -5.17
C GLU A 89 10.72 4.26 -5.81
N ILE A 90 9.92 4.65 -6.81
CA ILE A 90 10.07 5.95 -7.49
C ILE A 90 9.81 7.09 -6.51
N ALA A 91 8.75 7.00 -5.69
CA ALA A 91 8.42 8.00 -4.69
C ALA A 91 9.45 8.05 -3.54
N ALA A 92 9.99 6.91 -3.12
CA ALA A 92 10.99 6.83 -2.07
C ALA A 92 12.33 7.44 -2.50
N LYS A 93 12.68 7.33 -3.79
CA LYS A 93 13.87 7.98 -4.39
C LYS A 93 13.66 9.49 -4.57
N ASP A 94 12.46 9.90 -4.95
CA ASP A 94 12.13 11.31 -5.14
C ASP A 94 10.65 11.60 -4.92
N LEU A 95 10.32 12.11 -3.72
CA LEU A 95 8.94 12.42 -3.35
C LEU A 95 8.31 13.49 -4.28
N ARG A 96 9.09 14.26 -5.03
CA ARG A 96 8.54 15.21 -6.02
C ARG A 96 7.80 14.48 -7.14
N LYS A 97 8.18 13.24 -7.44
CA LYS A 97 7.49 12.38 -8.41
C LYS A 97 6.15 11.86 -7.88
N ALA A 98 5.98 11.77 -6.57
CA ALA A 98 4.70 11.40 -5.95
C ALA A 98 3.57 12.39 -6.32
N GLN A 99 3.90 13.65 -6.58
CA GLN A 99 2.91 14.63 -7.06
C GLN A 99 2.40 14.32 -8.46
N VAL A 100 3.21 13.69 -9.31
CA VAL A 100 2.76 13.18 -10.62
C VAL A 100 1.78 12.03 -10.40
N PHE A 101 2.10 11.09 -9.50
CA PHE A 101 1.19 10.00 -9.15
C PHE A 101 -0.15 10.54 -8.63
N LYS A 102 -0.14 11.48 -7.69
CA LYS A 102 -1.35 12.14 -7.18
C LYS A 102 -2.18 12.77 -8.31
N LYS A 103 -1.55 13.50 -9.23
CA LYS A 103 -2.23 14.14 -10.37
C LYS A 103 -2.99 13.14 -11.24
N TYR A 104 -2.47 11.93 -11.40
CA TYR A 104 -3.08 10.85 -12.16
C TYR A 104 -3.91 9.89 -11.29
N GLY A 105 -4.00 10.16 -9.98
CA GLY A 105 -4.64 9.30 -8.99
C GLY A 105 -3.95 7.94 -8.80
N LEU A 106 -2.68 7.80 -9.18
CA LEU A 106 -1.92 6.58 -9.01
C LEU A 106 -1.54 6.42 -7.53
N ASP A 107 -1.90 5.29 -6.93
CA ASP A 107 -1.70 5.01 -5.51
C ASP A 107 -0.27 4.50 -5.26
N PHE A 108 0.60 5.41 -4.81
CA PHE A 108 2.01 5.11 -4.52
C PHE A 108 2.27 4.74 -3.04
N CYS A 109 1.25 4.83 -2.17
CA CYS A 109 1.40 4.55 -0.75
C CYS A 109 0.97 3.11 -0.42
N CYS A 110 -0.30 2.75 -0.63
CA CYS A 110 -0.79 1.38 -0.40
C CYS A 110 -0.54 0.50 -1.64
N GLY A 111 -0.91 0.99 -2.82
CA GLY A 111 -0.64 0.37 -4.12
C GLY A 111 0.81 0.49 -4.61
N GLY A 112 1.73 0.91 -3.75
CA GLY A 112 3.12 1.25 -4.10
C GLY A 112 3.92 0.12 -4.75
N LYS A 113 3.50 -1.14 -4.59
CA LYS A 113 4.14 -2.34 -5.17
C LYS A 113 3.92 -2.50 -6.69
N LYS A 114 3.03 -1.72 -7.30
CA LYS A 114 2.79 -1.75 -8.76
C LYS A 114 3.78 -0.90 -9.52
N THR A 115 4.09 -1.27 -10.75
CA THR A 115 4.83 -0.40 -11.68
C THR A 115 3.94 0.72 -12.22
N VAL A 116 4.56 1.75 -12.81
CA VAL A 116 3.84 2.83 -13.54
C VAL A 116 2.96 2.24 -14.65
N GLN A 117 3.47 1.23 -15.36
CA GLN A 117 2.75 0.60 -16.47
C GLN A 117 1.48 -0.11 -16.00
N GLU A 118 1.57 -0.92 -14.94
CA GLU A 118 0.42 -1.62 -14.37
C GLU A 118 -0.64 -0.66 -13.84
N ALA A 119 -0.21 0.32 -13.04
CA ALA A 119 -1.12 1.28 -12.44
C ALA A 119 -1.80 2.18 -13.50
N CYS A 120 -1.10 2.50 -14.60
CA CYS A 120 -1.72 3.18 -15.74
C CYS A 120 -2.71 2.29 -16.49
N ALA A 121 -2.38 1.01 -16.72
CA ALA A 121 -3.25 0.07 -17.42
C ALA A 121 -4.59 -0.13 -16.68
N GLU A 122 -4.57 -0.26 -15.36
CA GLU A 122 -5.78 -0.39 -14.53
C GLU A 122 -6.70 0.84 -14.62
N LYS A 123 -6.11 2.04 -14.75
CA LYS A 123 -6.85 3.30 -14.83
C LYS A 123 -7.15 3.76 -16.27
N GLY A 124 -6.71 3.02 -17.28
CA GLY A 124 -6.83 3.42 -18.68
C GLY A 124 -6.06 4.70 -19.02
N LEU A 125 -4.92 4.93 -18.38
CA LEU A 125 -4.06 6.09 -18.59
C LEU A 125 -2.97 5.80 -19.64
N ASP A 126 -2.53 6.86 -20.34
CA ASP A 126 -1.38 6.81 -21.24
C ASP A 126 -0.07 6.78 -20.43
N VAL A 127 0.53 5.59 -20.33
CA VAL A 127 1.79 5.37 -19.60
C VAL A 127 2.92 6.26 -20.10
N THR A 128 3.03 6.47 -21.42
CA THR A 128 4.12 7.28 -22.01
C THR A 128 4.02 8.72 -21.55
N ARG A 129 2.80 9.26 -21.43
CA ARG A 129 2.58 10.61 -20.91
C ARG A 129 2.97 10.72 -19.43
N VAL A 130 2.61 9.74 -18.62
CA VAL A 130 2.95 9.72 -17.18
C VAL A 130 4.47 9.65 -17.00
N GLU A 131 5.15 8.78 -17.72
CA GLU A 131 6.62 8.65 -17.70
C GLU A 131 7.34 9.94 -18.12
N GLN A 132 6.84 10.63 -19.14
CA GLN A 132 7.39 11.93 -19.55
C GLN A 132 7.28 12.97 -18.42
N GLU A 133 6.14 13.05 -17.73
CA GLU A 133 5.98 13.96 -16.60
C GLU A 133 6.87 13.56 -15.41
N LEU A 134 7.03 12.27 -15.12
CA LEU A 134 7.97 11.79 -14.10
C LEU A 134 9.42 12.15 -14.41
N ALA A 135 9.82 12.13 -15.69
CA ALA A 135 11.17 12.50 -16.13
C ALA A 135 11.43 14.02 -16.09
N LEU A 136 10.37 14.83 -16.07
CA LEU A 136 10.43 16.29 -15.92
C LEU A 136 10.32 16.72 -14.45
N ALA A 137 9.60 15.95 -13.63
CA ALA A 137 9.45 16.20 -12.20
C ALA A 137 10.82 16.27 -11.51
N GLY A 138 11.03 17.35 -10.75
CA GLY A 138 12.27 17.57 -10.00
C GLY A 138 13.39 18.28 -10.77
N LYS A 139 13.23 18.61 -12.05
CA LYS A 139 14.18 19.45 -12.81
C LYS A 139 14.06 20.96 -12.52
N GLU A 140 12.92 21.40 -11.98
CA GLU A 140 12.59 22.83 -11.86
C GLU A 140 12.89 23.46 -10.48
N ARG A 141 13.28 22.67 -9.46
CA ARG A 141 13.52 23.18 -8.10
C ARG A 141 14.89 22.78 -7.55
N ASP A 142 15.66 23.78 -7.10
CA ASP A 142 16.96 23.65 -6.42
C ASP A 142 16.91 22.99 -5.03
N THR A 143 15.74 22.53 -4.60
CA THR A 143 15.55 21.83 -3.33
C THR A 143 15.96 20.37 -3.47
N ARG A 144 17.02 19.96 -2.76
CA ARG A 144 17.40 18.55 -2.64
C ARG A 144 16.24 17.76 -1.99
N PRO A 145 15.84 16.62 -2.56
CA PRO A 145 14.81 15.77 -1.95
C PRO A 145 15.30 15.27 -0.58
N ILE A 146 14.35 15.03 0.33
CA ILE A 146 14.64 14.43 1.62
C ILE A 146 15.01 12.96 1.37
N PRO A 147 16.20 12.50 1.81
CA PRO A 147 16.68 11.16 1.48
C PRO A 147 16.12 10.13 2.49
N TYR A 148 14.81 9.90 2.49
CA TYR A 148 14.18 8.95 3.40
C TYR A 148 14.79 7.54 3.30
N ASN A 149 15.24 7.16 2.11
CA ASN A 149 15.92 5.90 1.88
C ASN A 149 17.31 5.79 2.53
N ASP A 150 17.95 6.89 2.92
CA ASP A 150 19.27 6.87 3.54
C ASP A 150 19.19 6.87 5.07
N TRP A 151 17.99 7.02 5.64
CA TRP A 151 17.79 7.07 7.08
C TRP A 151 17.86 5.67 7.71
N SER A 152 18.38 5.62 8.93
CA SER A 152 18.30 4.39 9.74
C SER A 152 16.84 4.10 10.10
N LEU A 153 16.49 2.82 10.23
CA LEU A 153 15.13 2.41 10.59
C LEU A 153 14.66 3.06 11.89
N GLY A 154 15.53 3.14 12.89
CA GLY A 154 15.20 3.78 14.16
C GLY A 154 14.89 5.26 14.02
N PHE A 155 15.68 5.99 13.23
CA PHE A 155 15.42 7.41 12.97
C PHE A 155 14.17 7.63 12.14
N LEU A 156 13.92 6.81 11.12
CA LEU A 156 12.71 6.89 10.31
C LEU A 156 11.45 6.63 11.14
N ALA A 157 11.47 5.62 12.02
CA ALA A 157 10.39 5.36 12.97
C ALA A 157 10.17 6.55 13.92
N ASP A 158 11.24 7.16 14.45
CA ASP A 158 11.12 8.38 15.26
C ASP A 158 10.54 9.55 14.47
N TYR A 159 10.96 9.73 13.22
CA TYR A 159 10.45 10.78 12.35
C TYR A 159 8.94 10.64 12.11
N ILE A 160 8.49 9.42 11.80
CA ILE A 160 7.06 9.10 11.57
C ILE A 160 6.23 9.46 12.80
N VAL A 161 6.65 9.05 14.00
CA VAL A 161 5.93 9.35 15.24
C VAL A 161 5.88 10.86 15.52
N ASN A 162 7.02 11.53 15.40
CA ASN A 162 7.14 12.94 15.77
C ASN A 162 6.55 13.90 14.71
N THR A 163 6.38 13.43 13.48
CA THR A 163 5.83 14.23 12.37
C THR A 163 4.39 13.84 12.09
N HIS A 164 4.18 12.63 11.60
CA HIS A 164 2.89 12.18 11.09
C HIS A 164 1.93 11.77 12.21
N HIS A 165 2.35 10.91 13.15
CA HIS A 165 1.43 10.50 14.23
C HIS A 165 1.03 11.68 15.12
N SER A 166 1.98 12.60 15.34
CA SER A 166 1.73 13.85 16.06
C SER A 166 0.75 14.76 15.30
N TYR A 167 0.84 14.83 13.97
CA TYR A 167 -0.12 15.54 13.13
C TYR A 167 -1.51 14.90 13.18
N VAL A 168 -1.62 13.57 13.04
CA VAL A 168 -2.88 12.83 13.12
C VAL A 168 -3.58 13.07 14.46
N ARG A 169 -2.87 12.90 15.58
CA ARG A 169 -3.41 13.14 16.93
C ARG A 169 -3.92 14.55 17.15
N LYS A 170 -3.27 15.53 16.52
CA LYS A 170 -3.63 16.94 16.66
C LYS A 170 -4.85 17.30 15.82
N ASN A 171 -4.90 16.85 14.56
CA ASN A 171 -5.88 17.36 13.60
C ASN A 171 -7.13 16.49 13.47
N LEU A 172 -7.02 15.17 13.58
CA LEU A 172 -8.14 14.26 13.36
C LEU A 172 -9.32 14.47 14.34
N PRO A 173 -9.11 14.81 15.64
CA PRO A 173 -10.21 15.18 16.54
C PRO A 173 -11.00 16.42 16.08
N ASP A 174 -10.31 17.42 15.50
CA ASP A 174 -10.94 18.62 14.99
C ASP A 174 -11.70 18.33 13.69
N ILE A 175 -11.11 17.55 12.77
CA ILE A 175 -11.79 17.06 11.55
C ILE A 175 -13.10 16.37 11.91
N ARG A 176 -13.07 15.45 12.88
CA ARG A 176 -14.24 14.74 13.39
C ARG A 176 -15.30 15.67 13.94
N THR A 177 -14.89 16.68 14.72
CA THR A 177 -15.80 17.70 15.27
C THR A 177 -16.47 18.52 14.16
N TYR A 178 -15.70 18.94 13.16
CA TYR A 178 -16.23 19.70 12.03
C TYR A 178 -17.11 18.85 11.12
N ALA A 179 -16.76 17.59 10.86
CA ALA A 179 -17.58 16.66 10.09
C ALA A 179 -18.97 16.50 10.72
N LEU A 180 -19.03 16.25 12.02
CA LEU A 180 -20.30 16.17 12.76
C LEU A 180 -21.09 17.48 12.67
N LYS A 181 -20.42 18.63 12.85
CA LYS A 181 -21.07 19.95 12.81
C LYS A 181 -21.66 20.23 11.43
N VAL A 182 -20.88 20.02 10.37
CA VAL A 182 -21.27 20.27 8.98
C VAL A 182 -22.42 19.34 8.59
N MET A 183 -22.32 18.05 8.90
CA MET A 183 -23.41 17.08 8.71
C MET A 183 -24.69 17.53 9.42
N ARG A 184 -24.64 17.94 10.69
CA ARG A 184 -25.83 18.38 11.44
C ARG A 184 -26.51 19.61 10.84
N VAL A 185 -25.74 20.56 10.33
CA VAL A 185 -26.28 21.83 9.80
C VAL A 185 -26.73 21.68 8.35
N HIS A 186 -25.97 20.96 7.53
CA HIS A 186 -26.16 20.90 6.08
C HIS A 186 -26.76 19.58 5.58
N GLY A 187 -26.81 18.52 6.40
CA GLY A 187 -27.14 17.15 5.98
C GLY A 187 -28.55 16.96 5.40
N SER A 188 -29.50 17.87 5.66
CA SER A 188 -30.81 17.82 5.01
C SER A 188 -30.78 18.21 3.54
N ARG A 189 -29.83 19.07 3.13
CA ARG A 189 -29.61 19.50 1.74
C ARG A 189 -28.48 18.72 1.06
N HIS A 190 -27.56 18.19 1.88
CA HIS A 190 -26.32 17.51 1.49
C HIS A 190 -26.24 16.15 2.20
N PRO A 191 -27.08 15.18 1.79
CA PRO A 191 -27.22 13.89 2.49
C PRO A 191 -25.94 13.05 2.52
N GLU A 192 -25.03 13.24 1.57
CA GLU A 192 -23.72 12.58 1.51
C GLU A 192 -22.85 12.89 2.74
N LEU A 193 -23.08 14.01 3.42
CA LEU A 193 -22.35 14.39 4.62
C LEU A 193 -22.52 13.41 5.79
N ALA A 194 -23.62 12.65 5.82
CA ALA A 194 -23.81 11.59 6.80
C ALA A 194 -22.76 10.48 6.59
N SER A 195 -22.58 10.02 5.35
CA SER A 195 -21.57 9.03 5.00
C SER A 195 -20.15 9.57 5.17
N VAL A 196 -19.89 10.84 4.84
CA VAL A 196 -18.58 11.47 5.11
C VAL A 196 -18.28 11.45 6.61
N TYR A 197 -19.24 11.78 7.46
CA TYR A 197 -19.05 11.74 8.91
C TYR A 197 -18.77 10.32 9.42
N GLU A 198 -19.52 9.32 8.96
CA GLU A 198 -19.30 7.92 9.32
C GLU A 198 -17.89 7.43 8.93
N LEU A 199 -17.43 7.77 7.72
CA LEU A 199 -16.09 7.42 7.25
C LEU A 199 -15.00 8.13 8.08
N VAL A 200 -15.22 9.39 8.48
CA VAL A 200 -14.29 10.11 9.37
C VAL A 200 -14.23 9.46 10.75
N GLU A 201 -15.34 8.99 11.31
CA GLU A 201 -15.34 8.23 12.58
C GLU A 201 -14.59 6.90 12.43
N GLN A 202 -14.75 6.20 11.31
CA GLN A 202 -14.01 4.98 11.01
C GLN A 202 -12.51 5.24 10.98
N VAL A 203 -12.05 6.22 10.19
CA VAL A 203 -10.63 6.61 10.10
C VAL A 203 -10.07 6.99 11.48
N TYR A 204 -10.84 7.72 12.28
CA TYR A 204 -10.46 8.09 13.65
C TYR A 204 -10.27 6.88 14.56
N ALA A 205 -11.18 5.90 14.49
CA ALA A 205 -11.10 4.69 15.32
C ALA A 205 -9.90 3.81 14.90
N GLU A 206 -9.72 3.60 13.60
CA GLU A 206 -8.66 2.77 13.04
C GLU A 206 -7.29 3.37 13.34
N LEU A 207 -7.03 4.64 12.97
CA LEU A 207 -5.71 5.24 13.15
C LEU A 207 -5.28 5.37 14.62
N ASN A 208 -6.21 5.64 15.54
CA ASN A 208 -5.87 5.71 16.97
C ASN A 208 -5.46 4.34 17.54
N ALA A 209 -6.12 3.27 17.12
CA ALA A 209 -5.75 1.92 17.52
C ALA A 209 -4.44 1.49 16.86
N HIS A 210 -4.34 1.70 15.54
CA HIS A 210 -3.20 1.37 14.69
C HIS A 210 -1.89 1.99 15.19
N MET A 211 -1.83 3.34 15.29
CA MET A 211 -0.62 4.03 15.75
C MET A 211 -0.20 3.61 17.17
N GLY A 212 -1.17 3.21 18.00
CA GLY A 212 -0.92 2.70 19.34
C GLY A 212 -0.18 1.36 19.35
N VAL A 213 -0.47 0.48 18.38
CA VAL A 213 0.25 -0.79 18.18
C VAL A 213 1.66 -0.51 17.67
N GLU A 214 1.79 0.40 16.72
CA GLU A 214 3.09 0.75 16.15
C GLU A 214 4.03 1.31 17.21
N GLU A 215 3.61 2.34 17.95
CA GLU A 215 4.47 3.04 18.90
C GLU A 215 4.85 2.19 20.12
N LYS A 216 3.98 1.26 20.53
CA LYS A 216 4.18 0.46 21.75
C LYS A 216 4.81 -0.90 21.49
N ALA A 217 4.73 -1.41 20.26
CA ALA A 217 5.21 -2.75 19.93
C ALA A 217 6.09 -2.76 18.67
N LEU A 218 5.55 -2.39 17.50
CA LEU A 218 6.26 -2.58 16.22
C LEU A 218 7.48 -1.66 16.07
N PHE A 219 7.38 -0.37 16.35
CA PHE A 219 8.51 0.56 16.22
C PHE A 219 9.61 0.31 17.27
N PRO A 220 9.29 0.01 18.55
CA PRO A 220 10.30 -0.47 19.49
C PRO A 220 11.02 -1.74 18.99
N TYR A 221 10.29 -2.68 18.40
CA TYR A 221 10.86 -3.86 17.76
C TYR A 221 11.83 -3.50 16.63
N ILE A 222 11.40 -2.66 15.68
CA ILE A 222 12.21 -2.21 14.54
C ILE A 222 13.48 -1.52 15.02
N LYS A 223 13.39 -0.69 16.07
CA LYS A 223 14.55 -0.02 16.68
C LYS A 223 15.52 -1.02 17.31
N ALA A 224 15.01 -2.03 18.00
CA ALA A 224 15.85 -3.10 18.57
C ALA A 224 16.57 -3.88 17.47
N LEU A 225 15.85 -4.24 16.40
CA LEU A 225 16.41 -4.93 15.24
C LEU A 225 17.53 -4.11 14.57
N ALA A 226 17.31 -2.80 14.39
CA ALA A 226 18.30 -1.89 13.83
C ALA A 226 19.59 -1.82 14.67
N LEU A 227 19.47 -1.85 16.00
CA LEU A 227 20.63 -1.87 16.91
C LEU A 227 21.42 -3.19 16.79
N ILE A 228 20.72 -4.33 16.65
CA ILE A 228 21.35 -5.64 16.42
C ILE A 228 22.13 -5.64 15.11
N GLY A 229 21.53 -5.13 14.03
CA GLY A 229 22.17 -5.02 12.72
C GLY A 229 23.46 -4.19 12.72
N GLN A 230 23.61 -3.27 13.68
CA GLN A 230 24.82 -2.46 13.88
C GLN A 230 25.87 -3.12 14.80
N GLY A 231 25.72 -4.41 15.11
CA GLY A 231 26.62 -5.14 15.99
C GLY A 231 26.27 -5.01 17.48
N GLY A 232 25.12 -4.43 17.81
CA GLY A 232 24.56 -4.49 19.16
C GLY A 232 24.24 -5.93 19.55
N ARG A 233 24.47 -6.28 20.83
CA ARG A 233 24.01 -7.56 21.38
C ARG A 233 22.69 -7.34 22.10
N MET A 234 21.71 -8.18 21.84
CA MET A 234 20.57 -8.33 22.74
C MET A 234 20.73 -9.56 23.62
N GLU A 235 20.38 -9.42 24.89
CA GLU A 235 20.43 -10.50 25.87
C GLU A 235 19.15 -11.35 25.86
N GLU A 236 18.05 -10.84 25.29
CA GLU A 236 16.74 -11.52 25.27
C GLU A 236 16.27 -11.86 23.84
N LYS A 237 15.50 -12.94 23.72
CA LYS A 237 14.81 -13.28 22.48
C LYS A 237 13.76 -12.21 22.17
N LEU A 238 13.68 -11.83 20.91
CA LEU A 238 12.63 -10.94 20.44
C LEU A 238 11.24 -11.60 20.63
N PRO A 239 10.21 -10.80 21.00
CA PRO A 239 8.91 -11.34 21.39
C PRO A 239 8.06 -11.85 20.22
N PHE A 240 8.35 -11.43 18.99
CA PHE A 240 7.67 -11.80 17.75
C PHE A 240 8.56 -11.51 16.53
N THR A 241 8.15 -11.94 15.33
CA THR A 241 8.75 -11.54 14.05
C THR A 241 7.92 -10.45 13.37
N ALA A 242 8.55 -9.60 12.56
CA ALA A 242 7.94 -8.40 12.00
C ALA A 242 6.86 -8.71 10.94
N GLY A 243 6.96 -9.84 10.23
CA GLY A 243 6.08 -10.14 9.09
C GLY A 243 4.58 -10.14 9.41
N THR A 244 4.16 -10.71 10.54
CA THR A 244 2.72 -10.73 10.92
C THR A 244 2.17 -9.35 11.31
N PRO A 245 2.81 -8.59 12.23
CA PRO A 245 2.33 -7.25 12.55
C PRO A 245 2.40 -6.31 11.35
N ILE A 246 3.45 -6.36 10.51
CA ILE A 246 3.53 -5.54 9.29
C ILE A 246 2.36 -5.80 8.35
N ARG A 247 2.05 -7.07 8.04
CA ARG A 247 0.88 -7.40 7.20
C ARG A 247 -0.42 -6.86 7.78
N ARG A 248 -0.57 -6.87 9.11
CA ARG A 248 -1.74 -6.28 9.76
C ARG A 248 -1.78 -4.77 9.58
N MET A 249 -0.64 -4.08 9.71
CA MET A 249 -0.56 -2.63 9.49
C MET A 249 -0.90 -2.28 8.04
N GLU A 250 -0.37 -3.01 7.05
CA GLU A 250 -0.68 -2.80 5.63
C GLU A 250 -2.19 -2.95 5.33
N LEU A 251 -2.88 -3.94 5.93
CA LEU A 251 -4.33 -4.10 5.79
C LEU A 251 -5.13 -2.95 6.42
N ASP A 252 -4.68 -2.46 7.58
CA ASP A 252 -5.29 -1.30 8.21
C ASP A 252 -5.08 -0.04 7.34
N HIS A 253 -3.91 0.10 6.68
CA HIS A 253 -3.64 1.18 5.72
C HIS A 253 -4.56 1.14 4.50
N GLU A 254 -4.79 -0.04 3.91
CA GLU A 254 -5.74 -0.20 2.81
C GLU A 254 -7.15 0.21 3.24
N THR A 255 -7.56 -0.16 4.46
CA THR A 255 -8.89 0.17 4.99
C THR A 255 -9.06 1.68 5.12
N VAL A 256 -8.09 2.37 5.72
CA VAL A 256 -8.10 3.83 5.86
C VAL A 256 -8.01 4.53 4.50
N GLY A 257 -7.15 4.06 3.60
CA GLY A 257 -7.01 4.61 2.25
C GLY A 257 -8.31 4.53 1.45
N ASN A 258 -9.01 3.40 1.51
CA ASN A 258 -10.31 3.22 0.88
C ASN A 258 -11.39 4.16 1.46
N ALA A 259 -11.36 4.40 2.77
CA ALA A 259 -12.28 5.34 3.42
C ALA A 259 -12.03 6.79 2.93
N LEU A 260 -10.77 7.21 2.82
CA LEU A 260 -10.41 8.54 2.30
C LEU A 260 -10.76 8.70 0.82
N ALA A 261 -10.51 7.67 -0.02
CA ALA A 261 -10.93 7.69 -1.42
C ALA A 261 -12.47 7.81 -1.57
N SER A 262 -13.21 7.15 -0.68
CA SER A 262 -14.67 7.25 -0.62
C SER A 262 -15.12 8.64 -0.19
N ILE A 263 -14.46 9.24 0.82
CA ILE A 263 -14.69 10.63 1.23
C ILE A 263 -14.44 11.56 0.03
N ARG A 264 -13.28 11.50 -0.62
CA ARG A 264 -12.93 12.35 -1.77
C ARG A 264 -13.96 12.22 -2.91
N THR A 265 -14.48 11.02 -3.15
CA THR A 265 -15.54 10.79 -4.14
C THR A 265 -16.86 11.47 -3.73
N LEU A 266 -17.30 11.27 -2.48
CA LEU A 266 -18.54 11.86 -1.96
C LEU A 266 -18.49 13.39 -1.93
N THR A 267 -17.31 13.96 -1.65
CA THR A 267 -17.10 15.41 -1.58
C THR A 267 -16.82 16.03 -2.95
N ASN A 268 -16.86 15.25 -4.03
CA ASN A 268 -16.49 15.66 -5.39
C ASN A 268 -15.12 16.37 -5.41
N ASP A 269 -14.09 15.67 -4.95
CA ASP A 269 -12.73 16.17 -4.84
C ASP A 269 -12.61 17.40 -3.91
N TYR A 270 -13.34 17.36 -2.80
CA TYR A 270 -13.47 18.48 -1.85
C TYR A 270 -13.95 19.79 -2.50
N ALA A 271 -14.78 19.70 -3.53
CA ALA A 271 -15.42 20.86 -4.14
C ALA A 271 -16.50 21.45 -3.21
N LEU A 272 -16.45 22.76 -2.99
CA LEU A 272 -17.42 23.43 -2.12
C LEU A 272 -18.74 23.70 -2.87
N PRO A 273 -19.91 23.35 -2.28
CA PRO A 273 -21.19 23.76 -2.82
C PRO A 273 -21.43 25.28 -2.62
N GLU A 274 -22.37 25.85 -3.38
CA GLU A 274 -22.68 27.29 -3.34
C GLU A 274 -23.12 27.79 -1.95
N ASP A 275 -23.75 26.93 -1.15
CA ASP A 275 -24.24 27.24 0.19
C ASP A 275 -23.24 26.85 1.31
N ALA A 276 -21.99 26.54 0.96
CA ALA A 276 -20.95 26.18 1.92
C ALA A 276 -20.67 27.32 2.90
N CYS A 277 -20.74 27.02 4.19
CA CYS A 277 -20.33 27.96 5.23
C CYS A 277 -18.83 27.83 5.57
N ALA A 278 -18.30 28.76 6.37
CA ALA A 278 -16.89 28.74 6.77
C ALA A 278 -16.44 27.43 7.44
N SER A 279 -17.31 26.76 8.22
CA SER A 279 -16.99 25.45 8.82
C SER A 279 -16.94 24.33 7.78
N TYR A 280 -17.75 24.41 6.73
CA TYR A 280 -17.72 23.47 5.61
C TYR A 280 -16.40 23.62 4.85
N SER A 281 -16.04 24.87 4.49
CA SER A 281 -14.77 25.15 3.80
C SER A 281 -13.55 24.76 4.63
N LEU A 282 -13.61 24.93 5.95
CA LEU A 282 -12.54 24.49 6.84
C LEU A 282 -12.41 22.97 6.89
N LEU A 283 -13.52 22.24 7.03
CA LEU A 283 -13.52 20.78 7.03
C LEU A 283 -12.86 20.22 5.77
N TYR A 284 -13.28 20.69 4.59
CA TYR A 284 -12.79 20.17 3.32
C TYR A 284 -11.30 20.44 3.13
N ARG A 285 -10.82 21.62 3.53
CA ARG A 285 -9.37 21.91 3.53
C ARG A 285 -8.60 21.00 4.48
N MET A 286 -9.13 20.79 5.69
CA MET A 286 -8.48 19.91 6.66
C MET A 286 -8.45 18.45 6.20
N LEU A 287 -9.51 17.97 5.52
CA LEU A 287 -9.53 16.63 4.93
C LEU A 287 -8.50 16.47 3.82
N ASP A 288 -8.38 17.47 2.93
CA ASP A 288 -7.39 17.45 1.85
C ASP A 288 -5.95 17.48 2.41
N GLU A 289 -5.66 18.37 3.35
CA GLU A 289 -4.35 18.44 4.03
C GLU A 289 -4.04 17.14 4.82
N PHE A 290 -5.05 16.55 5.45
CA PHE A 290 -4.90 15.31 6.21
C PHE A 290 -4.61 14.11 5.32
N GLU A 291 -5.33 13.99 4.21
CA GLU A 291 -5.09 12.94 3.21
C GLU A 291 -3.70 13.07 2.58
N GLU A 292 -3.22 14.31 2.34
CA GLU A 292 -1.86 14.55 1.87
C GLU A 292 -0.79 14.07 2.85
N ASP A 293 -0.92 14.42 4.13
CA ASP A 293 0.03 13.96 5.17
C ASP A 293 -0.02 12.45 5.33
N LEU A 294 -1.22 11.85 5.33
CA LEU A 294 -1.38 10.41 5.51
C LEU A 294 -0.80 9.61 4.34
N HIS A 295 -0.93 10.08 3.09
CA HIS A 295 -0.27 9.42 1.96
C HIS A 295 1.25 9.37 2.11
N LEU A 296 1.87 10.45 2.60
CA LEU A 296 3.30 10.45 2.87
C LEU A 296 3.65 9.51 4.03
N HIS A 297 2.90 9.59 5.14
CA HIS A 297 3.05 8.70 6.29
C HIS A 297 3.06 7.23 5.87
N VAL A 298 1.97 6.77 5.25
CA VAL A 298 1.82 5.37 4.82
C VAL A 298 2.87 4.98 3.80
N HIS A 299 3.27 5.91 2.92
CA HIS A 299 4.35 5.65 1.98
C HIS A 299 5.69 5.35 2.68
N LEU A 300 6.07 6.15 3.68
CA LEU A 300 7.29 5.94 4.45
C LEU A 300 7.29 4.60 5.17
N GLU A 301 6.13 4.11 5.58
CA GLU A 301 5.98 2.82 6.22
C GLU A 301 6.01 1.67 5.21
N ASN A 302 5.04 1.62 4.30
CA ASN A 302 4.83 0.50 3.38
C ASN A 302 5.98 0.31 2.38
N ASN A 303 6.64 1.40 1.97
CA ASN A 303 7.62 1.35 0.89
C ASN A 303 9.06 1.59 1.35
N ILE A 304 9.29 1.91 2.63
CA ILE A 304 10.64 2.14 3.15
C ILE A 304 10.85 1.40 4.47
N LEU A 305 10.12 1.74 5.54
CA LEU A 305 10.37 1.22 6.88
C LEU A 305 10.10 -0.29 6.97
N PHE A 306 8.95 -0.75 6.48
CA PHE A 306 8.54 -2.15 6.57
C PHE A 306 9.36 -3.08 5.69
N PRO A 307 9.59 -2.81 4.38
CA PRO A 307 10.41 -3.69 3.55
C PRO A 307 11.82 -3.85 4.09
N LYS A 308 12.46 -2.75 4.50
CA LYS A 308 13.82 -2.80 5.07
C LYS A 308 13.89 -3.47 6.44
N THR A 309 12.80 -3.43 7.22
CA THR A 309 12.70 -4.19 8.46
C THR A 309 12.71 -5.69 8.18
N LEU A 310 11.90 -6.13 7.21
CA LEU A 310 11.83 -7.54 6.82
C LEU A 310 13.16 -8.04 6.25
N GLU A 311 13.80 -7.23 5.40
CA GLU A 311 15.12 -7.54 4.85
C GLU A 311 16.18 -7.69 5.96
N LEU A 312 16.18 -6.77 6.93
CA LEU A 312 17.11 -6.85 8.05
C LEU A 312 16.84 -8.05 8.97
N GLU A 313 15.57 -8.38 9.20
CA GLU A 313 15.17 -9.55 9.98
C GLU A 313 15.69 -10.84 9.33
N GLU A 314 15.52 -10.97 8.02
CA GLU A 314 16.03 -12.09 7.24
C GLU A 314 17.57 -12.17 7.25
N GLN A 315 18.27 -11.04 7.06
CA GLN A 315 19.74 -10.97 7.12
C GLN A 315 20.29 -11.41 8.48
N LEU A 316 19.53 -11.20 9.56
CA LEU A 316 19.88 -11.62 10.91
C LEU A 316 19.47 -13.07 11.23
N GLY A 317 18.77 -13.73 10.32
CA GLY A 317 18.29 -15.11 10.47
C GLY A 317 17.23 -15.27 11.57
N LEU A 318 16.36 -14.26 11.72
CA LEU A 318 15.29 -14.19 12.72
C LEU A 318 13.92 -14.54 12.14
#